data_AF-A0A662IAN2-F1
#
_entry.id   AF-A0A662IAN2-F1
#
_cell.length_a   1.000
_cell.length_b   1.000
_cell.length_c   1.000
_cell.angle_alpha   90.00
_cell.angle_beta   90.00
_cell.angle_gamma   90.00
#
_symmetry.space_group_name_H-M   'P 1'
#
loop_
_entity.id
_entity.type
_entity.pdbx_description
1 polymer ?
#
loop_
_entity_poly.entity_id
_entity_poly.type
_entity_poly.pdbx_seq_one_letter_code
_entity_poly.pdbx_strand_id
1 'polypeptide(L)'
;MDFELRQHLTRLWGEKKQLIDDLRALKAEKGRKRYDETVSVAQDHVIADTSKLKILDMTGKTMKGFSGRLAVETVEKEGKVVAVMLRSGYDEMVVVLRVPKSLNINAGELARELGLKLNGSGGGHPKAAAVRLPISKKMDVVKLLLQKVG
;
A
#
# COMPACT_ATOMS: atom_id res chain seq x y z
N MET A 1 -26.70 -1.65 19.80
CA MET A 1 -25.83 -2.84 19.79
C MET A 1 -26.70 -4.01 19.34
N ASP A 2 -26.31 -4.67 18.25
CA ASP A 2 -27.15 -5.58 17.47
C ASP A 2 -27.50 -6.90 18.22
N PHE A 3 -28.73 -7.40 18.07
CA PHE A 3 -29.22 -8.59 18.78
C PHE A 3 -28.46 -9.86 18.33
N GLU A 4 -28.14 -9.94 17.04
CA GLU A 4 -27.34 -11.02 16.46
C GLU A 4 -25.92 -11.07 17.04
N LEU A 5 -25.31 -9.90 17.28
CA LEU A 5 -23.98 -9.81 17.88
C LEU A 5 -23.99 -10.34 19.32
N ARG A 6 -25.02 -10.03 20.11
CA ARG A 6 -25.15 -10.58 21.47
C ARG A 6 -25.32 -12.08 21.45
N GLN A 7 -26.19 -12.60 20.61
CA GLN A 7 -26.44 -14.04 20.52
C GLN A 7 -25.17 -14.81 20.09
N HIS A 8 -24.40 -14.26 19.14
CA HIS A 8 -23.12 -14.82 18.72
C HIS A 8 -22.07 -14.84 19.85
N LEU A 9 -21.95 -13.74 20.59
CA LEU A 9 -21.02 -13.63 21.72
C LEU A 9 -21.39 -14.56 22.87
N THR A 10 -22.67 -14.67 23.21
CA THR A 10 -23.17 -15.61 24.23
C THR A 10 -22.86 -17.06 23.85
N ARG A 11 -22.98 -17.42 22.58
CA ARG A 11 -22.60 -18.74 22.07
C ARG A 11 -21.10 -19.02 22.21
N LEU A 12 -20.26 -18.06 21.81
CA LEU A 12 -18.80 -18.15 21.94
C LEU A 12 -18.35 -18.34 23.39
N TRP A 13 -19.00 -17.65 24.34
CA TRP A 13 -18.69 -17.77 25.75
C TRP A 13 -19.24 -19.07 26.35
N GLY A 14 -20.51 -19.39 26.11
CA GLY A 14 -21.18 -20.54 26.73
C GLY A 14 -20.73 -21.90 26.18
N GLU A 15 -20.50 -22.00 24.87
CA GLU A 15 -20.13 -23.28 24.23
C GLU A 15 -18.61 -23.46 24.11
N LYS A 16 -17.86 -22.38 23.83
CA LYS A 16 -16.42 -22.46 23.52
C LYS A 16 -15.50 -21.90 24.61
N LYS A 17 -16.05 -21.27 25.66
CA LYS A 17 -15.30 -20.59 26.74
C LYS A 17 -14.25 -19.60 26.21
N GLN A 18 -14.44 -19.03 25.02
CA GLN A 18 -13.50 -18.07 24.43
C GLN A 18 -13.90 -16.64 24.80
N LEU A 19 -12.99 -15.88 25.40
CA LEU A 19 -13.21 -14.47 25.70
C LEU A 19 -13.15 -13.63 24.43
N ILE A 20 -13.76 -12.44 24.47
CA ILE A 20 -13.70 -11.48 23.34
C ILE A 20 -12.24 -11.10 23.04
N ASP A 21 -11.40 -11.04 24.07
CA ASP A 21 -9.98 -10.74 23.95
C ASP A 21 -9.22 -11.86 23.23
N ASP A 22 -9.59 -13.12 23.44
CA ASP A 22 -9.00 -14.26 22.71
C ASP A 22 -9.33 -14.20 21.22
N LEU A 23 -10.57 -13.84 20.88
CA LEU A 23 -10.99 -13.67 19.49
C LEU A 23 -10.31 -12.47 18.81
N ARG A 24 -10.09 -11.38 19.56
CA ARG A 24 -9.32 -10.22 19.10
C ARG A 24 -7.86 -10.58 18.87
N ALA A 25 -7.23 -11.28 19.80
CA ALA A 25 -5.85 -11.74 19.69
C ALA A 25 -5.68 -12.66 18.46
N LEU A 26 -6.59 -13.62 18.27
CA LEU A 26 -6.53 -14.58 17.17
C LEU A 26 -6.79 -13.93 15.80
N LYS A 27 -7.66 -12.90 15.74
CA LYS A 27 -7.81 -12.06 14.54
C LYS A 27 -6.57 -11.22 14.26
N ALA A 28 -5.96 -10.64 15.30
CA ALA A 28 -4.73 -9.86 15.16
C ALA A 28 -3.56 -10.71 14.67
N GLU A 29 -3.40 -11.93 15.20
CA GLU A 29 -2.37 -12.89 14.77
C GLU A 29 -2.56 -13.30 13.31
N LYS A 30 -3.79 -13.65 12.91
CA LYS A 30 -4.13 -13.95 11.50
C LYS A 30 -3.88 -12.75 10.58
N GLY A 31 -4.17 -11.55 11.05
CA GLY A 31 -3.89 -10.31 10.32
C GLY A 31 -2.40 -10.07 10.13
N ARG A 32 -1.59 -10.31 11.17
CA ARG A 32 -0.14 -10.20 11.13
C ARG A 32 0.48 -11.19 10.15
N LYS A 33 0.12 -12.48 10.24
CA LYS A 33 0.60 -13.51 9.28
C LYS A 33 0.32 -13.12 7.83
N ARG A 34 -0.89 -12.65 7.53
CA ARG A 34 -1.26 -12.17 6.18
C ARG A 34 -0.47 -10.95 5.74
N TYR A 35 -0.12 -10.06 6.67
CA TYR A 35 0.72 -8.91 6.38
C TYR A 35 2.15 -9.33 6.09
N ASP A 36 2.72 -10.23 6.90
CA ASP A 36 4.07 -10.75 6.72
C ASP A 36 4.22 -11.46 5.36
N GLU A 37 3.22 -12.25 4.94
CA GLU A 37 3.12 -12.79 3.58
C GLU A 37 3.15 -11.69 2.51
N THR A 38 2.41 -10.60 2.72
CA THR A 38 2.35 -9.48 1.76
C THR A 38 3.70 -8.76 1.65
N VAL A 39 4.41 -8.60 2.78
CA VAL A 39 5.75 -8.00 2.83
C VAL A 39 6.76 -8.88 2.09
N SER A 40 6.72 -10.20 2.32
CA SER A 40 7.59 -11.15 1.61
C SER A 40 7.38 -11.07 0.09
N VAL A 41 6.12 -11.11 -0.38
CA VAL A 41 5.83 -10.97 -1.81
C VAL A 41 6.30 -9.62 -2.35
N ALA A 42 6.14 -8.54 -1.59
CA ALA A 42 6.57 -7.21 -2.02
C ALA A 42 8.09 -7.13 -2.24
N GLN A 43 8.90 -7.77 -1.40
CA GLN A 43 10.36 -7.79 -1.55
C GLN A 43 10.80 -8.43 -2.86
N ASP A 44 10.12 -9.50 -3.29
CA ASP A 44 10.41 -10.18 -4.57
C ASP A 44 9.97 -9.37 -5.80
N HIS A 45 9.22 -8.29 -5.61
CA HIS A 45 8.63 -7.47 -6.69
C HIS A 45 9.15 -6.02 -6.67
N VAL A 46 10.34 -5.82 -6.12
CA VAL A 46 11.09 -4.57 -6.26
C VAL A 46 11.64 -4.49 -7.69
N ILE A 47 11.19 -3.49 -8.46
CA ILE A 47 11.63 -3.29 -9.85
C ILE A 47 12.65 -2.15 -9.99
N ALA A 48 12.82 -1.35 -8.95
CA ALA A 48 13.89 -0.36 -8.84
C ALA A 48 14.20 -0.07 -7.36
N ASP A 49 15.49 0.01 -7.02
CA ASP A 49 15.98 0.41 -5.70
C ASP A 49 17.25 1.26 -5.91
N THR A 50 17.13 2.58 -5.75
CA THR A 50 18.23 3.54 -5.81
C THR A 50 18.55 4.06 -4.42
N SER A 51 19.48 5.01 -4.29
CA SER A 51 19.78 5.65 -3.01
C SER A 51 18.60 6.44 -2.44
N LYS A 52 17.66 6.89 -3.28
CA LYS A 52 16.54 7.79 -2.90
C LYS A 52 15.15 7.24 -3.21
N LEU A 53 15.04 6.21 -4.05
CA LEU A 53 13.77 5.71 -4.55
C LEU A 53 13.69 4.18 -4.48
N LYS A 54 12.53 3.66 -4.10
CA LYS A 54 12.18 2.24 -4.22
C LYS A 54 10.83 2.10 -4.92
N ILE A 55 10.75 1.25 -5.94
CA ILE A 55 9.51 0.99 -6.70
C ILE A 55 9.13 -0.48 -6.55
N LEU A 56 7.90 -0.70 -6.11
CA LEU A 56 7.29 -2.01 -5.89
C LEU A 56 6.17 -2.22 -6.92
N ASP A 57 6.28 -3.27 -7.74
CA ASP A 57 5.26 -3.63 -8.72
C ASP A 57 4.32 -4.72 -8.20
N MET A 58 3.18 -4.27 -7.67
CA MET A 58 2.17 -5.15 -7.09
C MET A 58 0.92 -5.27 -7.96
N THR A 59 0.94 -4.85 -9.24
CA THR A 59 -0.30 -4.85 -10.07
C THR A 59 -0.80 -6.26 -10.39
N GLY A 60 0.05 -7.28 -10.29
CA GLY A 60 -0.32 -8.69 -10.47
C GLY A 60 -0.62 -9.44 -9.17
N LYS A 61 -0.62 -8.76 -8.03
CA LYS A 61 -0.62 -9.39 -6.70
C LYS A 61 -1.78 -8.93 -5.83
N THR A 62 -2.27 -9.83 -4.98
CA THR A 62 -3.32 -9.53 -4.02
C THR A 62 -2.73 -8.91 -2.75
N MET A 63 -3.01 -7.62 -2.53
CA MET A 63 -2.48 -6.87 -1.39
C MET A 63 -3.32 -6.98 -0.11
N LYS A 64 -4.45 -7.71 -0.14
CA LYS A 64 -5.38 -7.95 1.00
C LYS A 64 -5.71 -6.70 1.85
N GLY A 65 -5.69 -5.50 1.26
CA GLY A 65 -5.94 -4.21 1.95
C GLY A 65 -4.72 -3.56 2.63
N PHE A 66 -3.51 -4.10 2.47
CA PHE A 66 -2.30 -3.65 3.16
C PHE A 66 -1.41 -2.67 2.38
N SER A 67 -1.83 -2.19 1.20
CA SER A 67 -1.01 -1.35 0.34
C SER A 67 -0.52 -0.06 1.02
N GLY A 68 -1.40 0.63 1.73
CA GLY A 68 -1.04 1.84 2.48
C GLY A 68 -0.04 1.55 3.61
N ARG A 69 -0.27 0.47 4.36
CA ARG A 69 0.60 0.05 5.47
C ARG A 69 1.99 -0.35 4.97
N LEU A 70 2.05 -1.16 3.91
CA LEU A 70 3.31 -1.52 3.25
C LEU A 70 4.10 -0.28 2.85
N ALA A 71 3.46 0.68 2.17
CA ALA A 71 4.14 1.89 1.71
C ALA A 71 4.68 2.74 2.88
N VAL A 72 3.92 2.87 3.99
CA VAL A 72 4.36 3.62 5.17
C VAL A 72 5.54 2.94 5.85
N GLU A 73 5.40 1.65 6.21
CA GLU A 73 6.46 0.92 6.92
C GLU A 73 7.74 0.81 6.08
N THR A 74 7.61 0.67 4.75
CA THR A 74 8.78 0.64 3.85
C THR A 74 9.51 1.99 3.83
N VAL A 75 8.79 3.11 3.81
CA VAL A 75 9.41 4.45 3.86
C VAL A 75 10.12 4.68 5.19
N GLU A 76 9.50 4.30 6.30
CA GLU A 76 10.08 4.48 7.64
C GLU A 76 11.33 3.62 7.82
N LYS A 77 11.32 2.39 7.29
CA LYS A 77 12.45 1.47 7.37
C LYS A 77 13.62 1.90 6.49
N GLU A 78 13.34 2.29 5.24
CA GLU A 78 14.38 2.50 4.22
C GLU A 78 14.86 3.96 4.16
N GLY A 79 14.06 4.92 4.66
CA GLY A 79 14.41 6.34 4.58
C GLY A 79 14.41 6.91 3.16
N LYS A 80 13.76 6.21 2.21
CA LYS A 80 13.69 6.54 0.78
C LYS A 80 12.25 6.81 0.36
N VAL A 81 12.06 7.48 -0.77
CA VAL A 81 10.74 7.57 -1.42
C VAL A 81 10.31 6.17 -1.86
N VAL A 82 9.07 5.80 -1.58
CA VAL A 82 8.51 4.51 -2.00
C VAL A 82 7.31 4.74 -2.92
N ALA A 83 7.33 4.07 -4.06
CA ALA A 83 6.22 3.98 -4.98
C ALA A 83 5.69 2.55 -5.03
N VAL A 84 4.40 2.35 -4.76
CA VAL A 84 3.74 1.04 -4.87
C VAL A 84 2.72 1.10 -5.99
N MET A 85 2.93 0.32 -7.04
CA MET A 85 2.01 0.19 -8.17
C MET A 85 1.01 -0.92 -7.89
N LEU A 86 -0.27 -0.62 -8.00
CA LEU A 86 -1.39 -1.50 -7.69
C LEU A 86 -2.35 -1.53 -8.86
N ARG A 87 -2.94 -2.68 -9.16
CA ARG A 87 -4.03 -2.72 -10.14
C ARG A 87 -5.30 -2.17 -9.51
N SER A 88 -6.02 -1.34 -10.26
CA SER A 88 -7.30 -0.78 -9.86
C SER A 88 -8.27 -0.95 -11.02
N GLY A 89 -9.08 -2.01 -10.98
CA GLY A 89 -9.93 -2.38 -12.13
C GLY A 89 -9.18 -3.14 -13.23
N TYR A 90 -9.76 -3.17 -14.42
CA TYR A 90 -9.27 -4.00 -15.53
C TYR A 90 -8.09 -3.37 -16.27
N ASP A 91 -8.15 -2.07 -16.52
CA ASP A 91 -7.23 -1.32 -17.38
C ASP A 91 -6.54 -0.16 -16.67
N GLU A 92 -6.78 0.04 -15.38
CA GLU A 92 -6.12 1.08 -14.58
C GLU A 92 -5.17 0.50 -13.52
N MET A 93 -4.22 1.34 -13.14
CA MET A 93 -3.35 1.16 -11.99
C MET A 93 -3.39 2.39 -11.11
N VAL A 94 -3.16 2.20 -9.81
CA VAL A 94 -2.93 3.26 -8.84
C VAL A 94 -1.49 3.15 -8.37
N VAL A 95 -0.76 4.25 -8.43
CA VAL A 95 0.59 4.38 -7.89
C VAL A 95 0.47 5.16 -6.58
N VAL A 96 0.79 4.51 -5.47
CA VAL A 96 0.82 5.13 -4.14
C VAL A 96 2.24 5.60 -3.85
N LEU A 97 2.38 6.89 -3.57
CA LEU A 97 3.65 7.52 -3.24
C LEU A 97 3.71 7.85 -1.75
N ARG A 98 4.83 7.47 -1.11
CA ARG A 98 5.17 7.88 0.24
C ARG A 98 6.58 8.46 0.25
N VAL A 99 6.75 9.56 0.98
CA VAL A 99 8.03 10.26 1.09
C VAL A 99 8.40 10.34 2.58
N PRO A 100 9.64 10.01 2.96
CA PRO A 100 10.08 10.09 4.34
C PRO A 100 10.12 11.54 4.80
N LYS A 101 10.01 11.76 6.12
CA LYS A 101 10.04 13.13 6.69
C LYS A 101 11.36 13.86 6.38
N SER A 102 12.47 13.11 6.31
CA SER A 102 13.82 13.62 6.05
C SER A 102 14.05 14.19 4.65
N LEU A 103 13.28 13.80 3.63
CA LEU A 103 13.48 14.26 2.25
C LEU A 103 12.56 15.42 1.90
N ASN A 104 13.11 16.50 1.33
CA ASN A 104 12.33 17.64 0.85
C ASN A 104 11.76 17.39 -0.56
N ILE A 105 10.89 16.39 -0.68
CA ILE A 105 10.19 16.02 -1.92
C ILE A 105 8.69 16.10 -1.68
N ASN A 106 7.95 16.67 -2.63
CA ASN A 106 6.49 16.77 -2.59
C ASN A 106 5.83 15.65 -3.41
N ALA A 107 5.31 14.63 -2.72
CA ALA A 107 4.59 13.52 -3.33
C ALA A 107 3.33 13.97 -4.10
N GLY A 108 2.62 14.99 -3.61
CA GLY A 108 1.39 15.49 -4.22
C GLY A 108 1.66 16.14 -5.57
N GLU A 109 2.74 16.90 -5.69
CA GLU A 109 3.20 17.48 -6.96
C GLU A 109 3.68 16.40 -7.93
N LEU A 110 4.48 15.43 -7.46
CA LEU A 110 4.90 14.28 -8.29
C LEU A 110 3.70 13.52 -8.84
N ALA A 111 2.68 13.25 -8.01
CA ALA A 111 1.47 12.57 -8.43
C ALA A 111 0.67 13.36 -9.48
N ARG A 112 0.55 14.69 -9.30
CA ARG A 112 -0.09 15.57 -10.28
C ARG A 112 0.66 15.59 -11.61
N GLU A 113 1.99 15.70 -11.57
CA GLU A 113 2.83 15.70 -12.78
C GLU A 113 2.71 14.38 -13.55
N LEU A 114 2.74 13.24 -12.84
CA LEU A 114 2.52 11.93 -13.43
C LEU A 114 1.14 11.83 -14.09
N GLY A 115 0.09 12.29 -13.39
CA GLY A 115 -1.28 12.31 -13.91
C GLY A 115 -1.38 13.12 -15.21
N LEU A 116 -0.85 14.34 -15.20
CA LEU A 116 -0.84 15.22 -16.39
C LEU A 116 -0.08 14.61 -17.58
N LYS A 117 1.09 14.02 -17.34
CA LYS A 117 1.93 13.45 -18.42
C LYS A 117 1.42 12.14 -18.99
N LEU A 118 0.76 11.33 -18.16
CA LEU A 118 0.38 9.96 -18.50
C LEU A 118 -1.14 9.78 -18.66
N ASN A 119 -1.86 10.89 -18.86
CA ASN A 119 -3.31 10.93 -19.07
C ASN A 119 -4.10 10.24 -17.96
N GLY A 120 -3.86 10.66 -16.72
CA GLY A 120 -4.65 10.25 -15.57
C GLY A 120 -4.79 11.37 -14.55
N SER A 121 -5.10 11.00 -13.30
CA SER A 121 -5.40 11.97 -12.25
C SER A 121 -4.72 11.58 -10.95
N GLY A 122 -4.08 12.54 -10.30
CA GLY A 122 -3.34 12.32 -9.08
C GLY A 122 -3.26 13.55 -8.20
N GLY A 123 -2.94 13.31 -6.93
CA GLY A 123 -2.80 14.34 -5.93
C GLY A 123 -2.69 13.76 -4.52
N GLY A 124 -2.63 14.65 -3.54
CA GLY A 124 -2.57 14.28 -2.13
C GLY A 124 -1.70 15.23 -1.31
N HIS A 125 -1.29 14.74 -0.16
CA HIS A 125 -0.44 15.43 0.80
C HIS A 125 1.03 15.40 0.35
N PRO A 126 1.88 16.39 0.72
CA PRO A 126 3.29 16.42 0.33
C PRO A 126 4.11 15.16 0.70
N LYS A 127 3.69 14.41 1.72
CA LYS A 127 4.34 13.14 2.13
C LYS A 127 3.60 11.87 1.72
N ALA A 128 2.41 12.02 1.14
CA ALA A 128 1.51 10.91 0.85
C ALA A 128 0.55 11.29 -0.26
N ALA A 129 0.72 10.69 -1.43
CA ALA A 129 -0.10 10.98 -2.59
C ALA A 129 -0.40 9.71 -3.38
N ALA A 130 -1.35 9.80 -4.29
CA ALA A 130 -1.63 8.73 -5.23
C ALA A 130 -1.95 9.31 -6.60
N VAL A 131 -1.66 8.53 -7.63
CA VAL A 131 -2.06 8.83 -9.01
C VAL A 131 -2.67 7.58 -9.63
N ARG A 132 -3.80 7.76 -10.32
CA ARG A 132 -4.47 6.73 -11.11
C ARG A 132 -4.14 6.95 -12.59
N LEU A 133 -3.72 5.89 -13.26
CA LEU A 133 -3.19 5.89 -14.61
C LEU A 133 -3.63 4.62 -15.36
N PRO A 134 -3.67 4.63 -16.71
CA PRO A 134 -3.83 3.40 -17.48
C PRO A 134 -2.69 2.41 -17.21
N ILE A 135 -3.00 1.12 -17.11
CA ILE A 135 -2.01 0.08 -16.82
C ILE A 135 -0.94 -0.07 -17.92
N SER A 136 -1.30 0.32 -19.16
CA SER A 136 -0.38 0.37 -20.31
C SER A 136 0.78 1.37 -20.10
N LYS A 137 0.65 2.31 -19.16
CA LYS A 137 1.67 3.32 -18.82
C LYS A 137 2.61 2.89 -17.69
N LYS A 138 2.56 1.63 -17.24
CA LYS A 138 3.40 1.12 -16.14
C LYS A 138 4.88 1.46 -16.32
N MET A 139 5.47 1.16 -17.48
CA MET A 139 6.90 1.40 -17.69
C MET A 139 7.25 2.89 -17.79
N ASP A 140 6.31 3.72 -18.25
CA ASP A 140 6.50 5.16 -18.32
C ASP A 140 6.54 5.78 -16.92
N VAL A 141 5.73 5.27 -15.99
CA VAL A 141 5.80 5.65 -14.56
C VAL A 141 7.18 5.38 -13.98
N VAL A 142 7.71 4.18 -14.21
CA VAL A 142 9.02 3.76 -13.69
C VAL A 142 10.11 4.70 -14.19
N LYS A 143 10.13 4.98 -15.50
CA LYS A 143 11.11 5.89 -16.12
C LYS A 143 11.02 7.30 -15.55
N LEU A 144 9.81 7.85 -15.42
CA LEU A 144 9.61 9.21 -14.90
C LEU A 144 10.00 9.32 -13.43
N LEU A 145 9.67 8.34 -12.60
CA LEU A 145 10.05 8.33 -11.18
C LEU A 145 11.57 8.23 -11.02
N LEU A 146 12.23 7.38 -11.80
CA LEU A 146 13.70 7.29 -11.82
C LEU A 146 14.35 8.60 -12.26
N GLN A 147 13.81 9.27 -13.27
CA GLN A 147 14.36 10.56 -13.72
C GLN A 147 14.21 11.66 -12.65
N LYS A 148 13.13 11.65 -11.88
CA LYS A 148 12.76 12.72 -10.95
C LYS A 148 13.34 12.55 -9.56
N VAL A 149 13.46 11.31 -9.11
CA VAL A 149 13.82 10.98 -7.71
C VAL A 149 15.04 10.05 -7.66
N GLY A 150 15.26 9.26 -8.71
CA GLY A 150 16.27 8.21 -8.80
C GLY A 150 17.69 8.70 -8.57
#